data_AF-A0A1Y3NEZ1-F1
#
_entry.id   AF-A0A1Y3NEZ1-F1
#
_cell.length_a   1.000
_cell.length_b   1.000
_cell.length_c   1.000
_cell.angle_alpha   90.00
_cell.angle_beta   90.00
_cell.angle_gamma   90.00
#
_symmetry.space_group_name_H-M   'P 1'
#
loop_
_entity.id
_entity.type
_entity.pdbx_description
1 polymer ?
#
loop_
_entity_poly.entity_id
_entity_poly.type
_entity_poly.pdbx_seq_one_letter_code
_entity_poly.pdbx_strand_id
1 'polypeptide(L)'
;CWAASQGYKCCKAGAKVVLTDSKGKWGVENNQWCGIVQTSNASNTCWASSQGYKCCNGCNPIYTDGSRRWGVENNQWCGII
;
A
#
# COMPACT_ATOMS: atom_id res chain seq x y z
N CYS A 1 -3.76 -7.31 9.11
CA CYS A 1 -3.13 -8.52 8.54
C CYS A 1 -4.04 -9.70 8.75
N TRP A 2 -4.55 -10.29 7.66
CA TRP A 2 -5.58 -11.33 7.73
C TRP A 2 -5.06 -12.68 8.25
N ALA A 3 -3.78 -12.99 8.05
CA ALA A 3 -3.18 -14.25 8.49
C ALA A 3 -3.03 -14.37 10.01
N ALA A 4 -2.98 -13.23 10.73
CA ALA A 4 -2.99 -13.20 12.19
C ALA A 4 -4.26 -13.82 12.78
N SER A 5 -5.40 -13.68 12.10
CA SER A 5 -6.66 -14.32 12.49
C SER A 5 -6.65 -15.85 12.37
N GLN A 6 -5.64 -16.41 11.71
CA GLN A 6 -5.45 -17.84 11.53
C GLN A 6 -4.23 -18.38 12.31
N GLY A 7 -3.64 -17.55 13.18
CA GLY A 7 -2.47 -17.93 13.98
C GLY A 7 -1.12 -17.79 13.26
N TYR A 8 -1.09 -17.22 12.05
CA TYR A 8 0.15 -16.98 11.31
C TYR A 8 0.67 -15.55 11.50
N LYS A 9 1.99 -15.37 11.41
CA LYS A 9 2.61 -14.04 11.49
C LYS A 9 2.31 -13.22 10.23
N CYS A 10 2.53 -11.92 10.32
CA CYS A 10 2.40 -11.00 9.19
C CYS A 10 3.78 -10.80 8.57
N CYS A 11 3.86 -10.81 7.24
CA CYS A 11 5.13 -10.57 6.58
C CYS A 11 5.55 -9.10 6.71
N LYS A 12 6.85 -8.82 6.65
CA LYS A 12 7.34 -7.44 6.55
C LYS A 12 6.92 -6.80 5.21
N ALA A 13 6.89 -5.48 5.20
CA ALA A 13 6.63 -4.71 3.99
C ALA A 13 7.67 -5.07 2.91
N GLY A 14 7.20 -5.42 1.70
CA GLY A 14 8.06 -5.86 0.59
C GLY A 14 8.32 -7.37 0.53
N ALA A 15 7.69 -8.17 1.38
CA ALA A 15 7.82 -9.63 1.33
C ALA A 15 7.41 -10.21 -0.04
N LYS A 16 8.24 -11.15 -0.54
CA LYS A 16 8.00 -11.82 -1.82
C LYS A 16 6.89 -12.84 -1.67
N VAL A 17 5.91 -12.77 -2.57
CA VAL A 17 4.79 -13.71 -2.62
C VAL A 17 5.30 -15.06 -3.12
N VAL A 18 5.14 -16.09 -2.30
CA VAL A 18 5.50 -17.47 -2.65
C VAL A 18 4.27 -18.34 -2.91
N LEU A 19 3.13 -18.00 -2.31
CA LEU A 19 1.88 -18.72 -2.48
C LEU A 19 0.73 -17.73 -2.47
N THR A 20 -0.29 -17.92 -3.31
CA THR A 20 -1.52 -17.13 -3.30
C THR A 20 -2.70 -18.07 -3.24
N ASP A 21 -3.61 -17.83 -2.31
CA ASP A 21 -4.81 -18.63 -2.08
C ASP A 21 -6.03 -17.70 -2.04
N SER A 22 -7.23 -18.30 -2.02
CA SER A 22 -8.54 -17.68 -1.83
C SER A 22 -8.62 -16.67 -0.68
N LYS A 23 -7.81 -16.84 0.37
CA LYS A 23 -7.74 -15.90 1.52
C LYS A 23 -6.77 -14.73 1.32
N GLY A 24 -5.80 -14.85 0.40
CA GLY A 24 -4.81 -13.81 0.14
C GLY A 24 -3.43 -14.34 -0.25
N LYS A 25 -2.44 -13.44 -0.23
CA LYS A 25 -1.05 -13.72 -0.59
C LYS A 25 -0.25 -14.15 0.63
N TRP A 26 0.61 -15.14 0.48
CA TRP A 26 1.48 -15.70 1.50
C TRP A 26 2.94 -15.49 1.13
N GLY A 27 3.73 -15.19 2.15
CA GLY A 27 5.18 -15.05 2.11
C GLY A 27 5.84 -16.04 3.05
N VAL A 28 7.14 -16.25 2.86
CA VAL A 28 7.98 -16.99 3.81
C VAL A 28 9.13 -16.08 4.19
N GLU A 29 9.25 -15.79 5.49
CA GLU A 29 10.34 -14.99 6.07
C GLU A 29 10.99 -15.79 7.20
N ASN A 30 12.32 -15.90 7.21
CA ASN A 30 13.07 -16.68 8.20
C ASN A 30 12.53 -18.11 8.39
N ASN A 31 12.22 -18.81 7.29
CA ASN A 31 11.59 -20.14 7.31
C ASN A 31 10.22 -20.21 8.01
N GLN A 32 9.54 -19.08 8.24
CA GLN A 32 8.20 -19.03 8.82
C GLN A 32 7.18 -18.53 7.80
N TRP A 33 6.03 -19.20 7.75
CA TRP A 33 4.89 -18.74 6.96
C TRP A 33 4.32 -17.45 7.53
N CYS A 34 4.10 -16.49 6.65
CA CYS A 34 3.50 -15.23 7.00
C CYS A 34 2.46 -14.80 5.97
N GLY A 35 1.42 -14.11 6.43
CA GLY A 35 0.46 -13.49 5.56
C GLY A 35 1.02 -12.21 4.96
N ILE A 36 1.11 -12.18 3.64
CA ILE A 36 1.27 -10.93 2.91
C ILE A 36 -0.11 -10.31 2.86
N VAL A 37 -0.37 -9.48 3.85
CA VAL A 37 -1.18 -8.31 3.57
C VAL A 37 -0.36 -7.49 2.59
N GLN A 38 -0.92 -7.15 1.43
CA GLN A 38 -0.44 -5.96 0.78
C GLN A 38 -0.69 -4.82 1.77
N THR A 39 0.31 -4.56 2.60
CA THR A 39 0.63 -3.19 2.96
C THR A 39 1.09 -2.55 1.65
N SER A 40 0.15 -2.34 0.73
CA SER A 40 0.03 -0.96 0.26
C SER A 40 0.17 -0.13 1.51
N ASN A 41 1.09 0.82 1.53
CA ASN A 41 0.95 1.96 2.42
C ASN A 41 -0.38 2.66 2.08
N ALA A 42 -1.50 2.00 2.39
CA ALA A 42 -2.88 2.37 2.20
C ALA A 42 -3.63 2.20 3.52
N SER A 43 -2.90 2.29 4.64
CA SER A 43 -3.35 3.13 5.76
C SER A 43 -3.03 4.59 5.46
N ASN A 44 -3.30 5.00 4.23
CA ASN A 44 -3.12 6.33 3.75
C ASN A 44 -4.27 6.48 2.78
N THR A 45 -5.43 6.79 3.37
CA THR A 45 -6.56 7.43 2.70
C THR A 45 -5.97 8.57 1.90
N CYS A 46 -5.57 8.27 0.68
CA CYS A 46 -5.20 9.23 -0.32
C CYS A 46 -6.35 10.20 -0.39
N TRP A 47 -6.15 11.35 0.24
CA TRP A 47 -7.20 12.34 0.44
C TRP A 47 -7.72 12.83 -0.93
N ALA A 48 -6.88 12.70 -1.96
CA ALA A 48 -7.19 12.95 -3.36
C ALA A 48 -8.25 11.98 -3.92
N SER A 49 -8.27 10.71 -3.50
CA SER A 49 -9.30 9.74 -3.92
C SER A 49 -10.71 10.17 -3.48
N SER A 50 -10.82 10.82 -2.31
CA SER A 50 -12.08 11.38 -1.83
C SER A 50 -12.59 12.54 -2.71
N GLN A 51 -11.69 13.19 -3.45
CA GLN A 51 -11.98 14.29 -4.37
C GLN A 51 -12.00 13.84 -5.84
N GLY A 52 -11.93 12.53 -6.11
CA GLY A 52 -11.94 11.97 -7.47
C GLY A 52 -10.58 11.97 -8.19
N TYR A 53 -9.49 12.26 -7.48
CA TYR A 53 -8.13 12.24 -8.02
C TYR A 53 -7.38 10.97 -7.63
N LYS A 54 -6.42 10.55 -8.46
CA LYS A 54 -5.60 9.36 -8.20
C LYS A 54 -4.54 9.65 -7.14
N CYS A 55 -3.89 8.61 -6.65
CA CYS A 55 -2.77 8.74 -5.72
C CYS A 55 -1.47 8.71 -6.52
N CYS A 56 -0.52 9.57 -6.17
CA CYS A 56 0.78 9.54 -6.84
C CYS A 56 1.55 8.30 -6.39
N ASN A 57 2.26 7.69 -7.33
CA ASN A 57 3.24 6.66 -7.02
C ASN A 57 4.57 7.28 -6.56
N GLY A 58 4.83 8.52 -6.97
CA GLY A 58 5.99 9.33 -6.60
C GLY A 58 5.74 10.20 -5.38
N CYS A 59 6.82 10.47 -4.64
CA CYS A 59 6.79 11.27 -3.42
C CYS A 59 7.15 12.75 -3.63
N ASN A 60 7.24 13.23 -4.88
CA ASN A 60 7.76 14.57 -5.18
C ASN A 60 6.63 15.57 -5.48
N PRO A 61 6.29 16.48 -4.54
CA PRO A 61 5.22 17.45 -4.74
C PRO A 61 5.61 18.55 -5.71
N ILE A 62 4.72 18.84 -6.64
CA ILE A 62 4.80 20.04 -7.50
C ILE A 62 3.93 21.18 -6.98
N TYR A 63 2.96 20.83 -6.14
CA TYR A 63 2.01 21.77 -5.57
C TYR A 63 1.60 21.32 -4.17
N THR A 64 1.40 22.26 -3.26
CA THR A 64 1.04 21.97 -1.87
C THR A 64 -0.05 22.91 -1.42
N ASP A 65 -1.13 22.34 -0.90
CA ASP A 65 -2.31 23.03 -0.38
C ASP A 65 -2.46 22.73 1.11
N GLY A 66 -1.86 23.59 1.95
CA GLY A 66 -1.78 23.37 3.39
C GLY A 66 -1.04 22.07 3.75
N SER A 67 -1.77 21.10 4.30
CA SER A 67 -1.24 19.77 4.65
C SER A 67 -1.30 18.75 3.50
N ARG A 68 -1.86 19.13 2.36
CA ARG A 68 -2.07 18.25 1.20
C ARG A 68 -0.99 18.50 0.16
N ARG A 69 -0.35 17.44 -0.29
CA ARG A 69 0.72 17.49 -1.31
C ARG A 69 0.18 16.92 -2.61
N TRP A 70 0.40 17.60 -3.72
CA TRP A 70 -0.05 17.23 -5.05
C TRP A 70 1.13 16.97 -5.97
N GLY A 71 0.99 15.93 -6.79
CA GLY A 71 1.89 15.60 -7.89
C GLY A 71 1.13 15.54 -9.21
N VAL A 72 1.88 15.45 -10.31
CA VAL A 72 1.32 15.13 -11.63
C VAL A 72 2.06 13.94 -12.19
N GLU A 73 1.31 12.89 -12.50
CA GLU A 73 1.80 11.66 -13.14
C GLU A 73 0.98 11.39 -14.41
N ASN A 74 1.65 11.11 -15.52
CA ASN A 74 0.99 10.83 -16.81
C ASN A 74 -0.02 11.93 -17.22
N ASN A 75 0.34 13.21 -17.05
CA ASN A 75 -0.54 14.36 -17.26
C ASN A 75 -1.83 14.36 -16.41
N GLN A 76 -1.90 13.59 -15.32
CA GLN A 76 -3.04 13.57 -14.40
C GLN A 76 -2.62 14.04 -13.00
N TRP A 77 -3.47 14.87 -12.38
CA TRP A 77 -3.29 15.26 -10.98
C TRP A 77 -3.45 14.07 -10.05
N CYS A 78 -2.54 13.99 -9.09
CA CYS A 78 -2.57 12.96 -8.07
C CYS A 78 -2.20 13.50 -6.69
N GLY A 79 -2.72 12.86 -5.64
CA GLY A 79 -2.40 13.19 -4.25
C GLY A 79 -1.18 12.42 -3.76
N ILE A 80 -0.24 13.14 -3.17
CA ILE A 80 0.94 12.62 -2.49
C ILE A 80 0.62 12.52 -1.00
N ILE A 81 1.16 11.49 -0.36
CA ILE A 81 0.98 11.19 1.06
C ILE A 81 2.32 11.19 1.79
#